data_AF-A0A958LZ43-F1
#
_entry.id   AF-A0A958LZ43-F1
#
_cell.length_a   1.000
_cell.length_b   1.000
_cell.length_c   1.000
_cell.angle_alpha   90.00
_cell.angle_beta   90.00
_cell.angle_gamma   90.00
#
_symmetry.space_group_name_H-M   'P 1'
#
loop_
_entity.id
_entity.type
_entity.pdbx_description
1 polymer ?
#
loop_
_entity_poly.entity_id
_entity_poly.type
_entity_poly.pdbx_seq_one_letter_code
_entity_poly.pdbx_strand_id
1 'polypeptide(L)' 'TQSGRKMASSNEIEVTDDGVDLDKIMGQIEKELIIKAIHQANGVKKKAAKLLKITFRSMRYRIEKYNLGTVNEDELADD' A
#
# COMPACT_ATOMS: atom_id res chain seq x y z
N THR A 1 -6.06 -15.09 -16.36
CA THR A 1 -4.83 -15.87 -16.09
C THR A 1 -4.08 -15.21 -14.93
N GLN A 2 -4.48 -15.48 -13.69
CA GLN A 2 -3.88 -14.79 -12.54
C GLN A 2 -2.65 -15.55 -12.05
N SER A 3 -1.50 -15.22 -12.63
CA SER A 3 -0.19 -15.57 -12.09
C SER A 3 -0.12 -15.02 -10.67
N GLY A 4 -0.14 -15.91 -9.67
CA GLY A 4 0.06 -15.55 -8.28
C GLY A 4 1.45 -14.94 -8.12
N ARG A 5 1.54 -13.61 -8.14
CA ARG A 5 2.74 -12.91 -7.67
C ARG A 5 2.81 -13.18 -6.18
N LYS A 6 3.63 -14.18 -5.84
CA LYS A 6 4.08 -14.52 -4.50
C LYS A 6 4.39 -13.21 -3.78
N MET A 7 3.66 -12.88 -2.72
CA MET A 7 4.08 -11.75 -1.89
C MET A 7 5.43 -12.13 -1.30
N ALA A 8 6.41 -11.23 -1.34
CA ALA A 8 7.72 -11.48 -0.77
C ALA A 8 7.53 -11.96 0.67
N SER A 9 7.83 -13.24 0.92
CA SER A 9 7.86 -13.74 2.27
C SER A 9 9.05 -13.09 2.97
N SER A 10 8.94 -12.77 4.26
CA SER A 10 10.11 -12.36 5.04
C SER A 10 11.21 -13.44 5.01
N ASN A 11 10.85 -14.69 4.73
CA ASN A 11 11.79 -15.79 4.55
C ASN A 11 12.65 -15.68 3.27
N GLU A 12 12.28 -14.81 2.32
CA GLU A 12 13.04 -14.58 1.08
C GLU A 12 13.91 -13.31 1.16
N ILE A 13 13.78 -12.52 2.24
CA ILE A 13 14.61 -11.33 2.45
C ILE A 13 15.85 -11.74 3.22
N GLU A 14 17.00 -11.80 2.54
CA GLU A 14 18.29 -12.05 3.17
C GLU A 14 18.91 -10.75 3.67
N VAL A 15 19.25 -10.71 4.95
CA VAL A 15 20.03 -9.62 5.54
C VAL A 15 21.49 -10.04 5.51
N THR A 16 22.25 -9.47 4.58
CA THR A 16 23.69 -9.74 4.40
C THR A 16 24.53 -8.85 5.31
N ASP A 17 25.84 -9.08 5.36
CA ASP A 17 26.79 -8.24 6.11
C ASP A 17 26.81 -6.77 5.62
N ASP A 18 26.39 -6.52 4.38
CA ASP A 18 26.21 -5.17 3.81
C ASP A 18 24.89 -4.50 4.24
N GLY A 19 24.05 -5.20 5.01
CA GLY A 19 22.75 -4.73 5.48
C GLY A 19 21.64 -4.83 4.43
N VAL A 20 20.50 -4.20 4.73
CA VAL A 20 19.33 -4.15 3.85
C VAL A 20 18.62 -2.80 3.96
N ASP A 21 18.12 -2.29 2.84
CA ASP A 21 17.29 -1.08 2.82
C ASP A 21 15.84 -1.45 3.21
N LEU A 22 15.58 -1.44 4.52
CA LEU A 22 14.29 -1.79 5.10
C LEU A 22 13.17 -0.88 4.59
N ASP A 23 13.43 0.42 4.49
CA ASP A 23 12.44 1.42 4.06
C ASP A 23 11.99 1.17 2.62
N LYS A 24 12.93 0.82 1.74
CA LYS A 24 12.61 0.46 0.35
C LYS A 24 11.78 -0.81 0.26
N ILE A 25 12.12 -1.84 1.02
CA ILE A 25 11.37 -3.11 1.01
C ILE A 25 9.96 -2.89 1.55
N MET A 26 9.82 -2.25 2.72
CA MET A 26 8.49 -1.96 3.26
C MET A 26 7.68 -1.05 2.34
N GLY A 27 8.32 -0.08 1.70
CA GLY A 27 7.65 0.79 0.73
C GLY A 27 7.05 0.01 -0.44
N GLN A 28 7.76 -1.00 -0.96
CA GLN A 28 7.24 -1.87 -2.02
C GLN A 28 6.05 -2.72 -1.54
N ILE A 29 6.17 -3.34 -0.36
CA ILE A 29 5.09 -4.15 0.23
C ILE A 29 3.85 -3.28 0.49
N GLU A 30 4.02 -2.11 1.11
CA GLU A 30 2.93 -1.16 1.34
C GLU A 30 2.25 -0.77 0.02
N LYS A 31 3.03 -0.40 -1.00
CA LYS A 31 2.52 -0.01 -2.32
C LYS A 31 1.65 -1.09 -2.93
N GLU A 32 2.11 -2.34 -2.91
CA GLU A 32 1.34 -3.47 -3.44
C GLU A 32 0.03 -3.72 -2.66
N LEU A 33 0.09 -3.68 -1.33
CA LEU A 33 -1.09 -3.90 -0.48
C LEU A 33 -2.15 -2.83 -0.72
N ILE A 34 -1.73 -1.57 -0.88
CA ILE A 34 -2.62 -0.46 -1.22
C ILE A 34 -3.32 -0.71 -2.55
N ILE A 35 -2.57 -1.06 -3.60
CA ILE A 35 -3.15 -1.34 -4.93
C ILE A 35 -4.15 -2.50 -4.85
N LYS A 36 -3.78 -3.59 -4.17
CA LYS A 36 -4.65 -4.77 -3.99
C LYS A 36 -5.92 -4.42 -3.23
N ALA A 37 -5.81 -3.62 -2.16
CA ALA A 37 -6.96 -3.16 -1.38
C ALA A 37 -7.89 -2.25 -2.19
N ILE A 38 -7.34 -1.33 -2.99
CA ILE A 38 -8.12 -0.46 -3.89
C ILE A 38 -8.86 -1.31 -4.93
N HIS A 39 -8.18 -2.30 -5.52
CA HIS A 39 -8.80 -3.22 -6.48
C HIS A 39 -9.92 -4.05 -5.83
N GLN A 40 -9.69 -4.63 -4.65
CA GLN A 40 -10.73 -5.36 -3.90
C GLN A 40 -11.89 -4.45 -3.44
N ALA A 41 -11.62 -3.16 -3.24
CA ALA A 41 -12.62 -2.17 -2.88
C ALA A 41 -13.38 -1.60 -4.09
N ASN A 42 -13.14 -2.12 -5.31
CA ASN A 42 -13.70 -1.58 -6.56
C ASN A 42 -13.41 -0.07 -6.74
N GLY A 43 -12.21 0.37 -6.37
CA GLY A 43 -11.80 1.78 -6.48
C GLY A 43 -12.21 2.68 -5.30
N VAL A 44 -13.03 2.19 -4.36
CA VAL A 44 -13.49 2.98 -3.21
C VAL A 44 -12.40 3.08 -2.15
N LYS A 45 -11.66 4.19 -2.13
CA LYS A 45 -10.50 4.42 -1.25
C LYS A 45 -10.83 4.30 0.25
N LYS A 46 -11.99 4.81 0.70
CA LYS A 46 -12.47 4.69 2.09
C LYS A 46 -12.70 3.23 2.49
N LYS A 47 -13.19 2.40 1.56
CA LYS A 47 -13.37 0.95 1.78
C LYS A 47 -12.02 0.22 1.76
N ALA A 48 -11.09 0.60 0.89
CA ALA A 48 -9.74 0.06 0.88
C ALA A 48 -8.99 0.32 2.20
N ALA A 49 -9.12 1.53 2.77
CA ALA A 49 -8.56 1.85 4.09
C ALA A 49 -9.10 0.93 5.20
N LYS A 50 -10.42 0.65 5.18
CA LYS A 50 -11.04 -0.32 6.10
C LYS A 50 -10.49 -1.74 5.91
N LEU A 51 -10.26 -2.18 4.67
CA LEU A 51 -9.66 -3.49 4.39
C LEU A 51 -8.24 -3.62 4.96
N LEU A 52 -7.45 -2.54 4.86
CA LEU A 52 -6.10 -2.48 5.42
C LEU A 52 -6.06 -2.15 6.92
N LYS A 53 -7.22 -1.94 7.56
CA LYS A 53 -7.36 -1.55 8.98
C LYS A 53 -6.55 -0.30 9.36
N ILE A 54 -6.48 0.66 8.46
CA ILE A 54 -5.84 1.97 8.72
C ILE A 54 -6.87 3.09 8.63
N THR A 55 -6.57 4.22 9.26
CA THR A 55 -7.41 5.42 9.12
C THR A 55 -7.40 5.92 7.67
N PHE A 56 -8.47 6.58 7.26
CA PHE A 56 -8.56 7.09 5.89
C PHE A 56 -7.48 8.15 5.59
N ARG A 57 -7.16 9.00 6.58
CA ARG A 57 -6.02 9.93 6.52
C ARG A 57 -4.70 9.22 6.23
N SER A 58 -4.42 8.13 6.95
CA SER A 58 -3.22 7.31 6.80
C SER A 58 -3.13 6.66 5.41
N MET A 59 -4.26 6.24 4.85
CA MET A 59 -4.36 5.72 3.48
C MET A 59 -4.04 6.80 2.44
N ARG A 60 -4.59 8.02 2.61
CA ARG A 60 -4.35 9.15 1.69
C ARG A 60 -2.87 9.49 1.59
N TYR A 61 -2.19 9.68 2.72
CA TYR A 61 -0.77 9.99 2.74
C TYR A 61 0.07 8.94 2.01
N ARG A 62 -0.28 7.64 2.14
CA ARG A 62 0.45 6.58 1.44
C ARG A 62 0.18 6.60 -0.06
N ILE A 63 -1.05 6.87 -0.49
CA ILE A 63 -1.38 6.98 -1.92
C ILE A 63 -0.59 8.13 -2.56
N GLU A 64 -0.51 9.28 -1.87
CA GLU A 64 0.24 10.45 -2.32
C GLU A 64 1.75 10.17 -2.32
N LYS A 65 2.31 9.64 -1.23
CA LYS A 65 3.73 9.26 -1.09
C LYS A 65 4.19 8.35 -2.22
N TYR A 66 3.35 7.40 -2.65
CA TYR A 66 3.70 6.44 -3.69
C TYR A 66 3.18 6.81 -5.09
N ASN A 67 2.60 8.02 -5.24
CA ASN A 67 2.02 8.52 -6.49
C ASN A 67 1.04 7.52 -7.14
N LEU A 68 0.21 6.86 -6.33
CA LEU A 68 -0.69 5.78 -6.75
C LEU A 68 -2.04 6.26 -7.34
N GLY A 69 -2.20 7.56 -7.51
CA GLY A 69 -3.40 8.18 -8.08
C GLY A 69 -3.73 9.49 -7.37
N THR A 70 -4.50 10.35 -8.03
CA THR A 70 -4.99 11.58 -7.43
C THR A 70 -6.11 11.25 -6.43
N VAL A 71 -5.91 11.66 -5.18
CA VAL A 71 -6.95 11.73 -4.17
C VAL A 71 -7.48 13.15 -4.28
N ASN A 72 -8.71 13.33 -4.77
CA ASN A 72 -9.28 14.67 -4.91
C ASN A 72 -9.24 15.38 -3.55
N GLU A 73 -8.78 16.63 -3.55
CA GLU A 73 -8.70 17.48 -2.37
C GLU A 73 -10.06 17.60 -1.66
N ASP A 74 -11.17 17.48 -2.39
CA ASP A 74 -12.53 17.56 -1.84
C ASP A 74 -12.88 16.44 -0.85
N GLU A 75 -12.17 15.29 -0.87
CA GLU A 75 -12.35 14.25 0.14
C GLU A 75 -11.59 14.57 1.46
N LEU A 76 -10.79 15.64 1.52
CA LEU A 76 -9.94 16.02 2.67
C LEU A 76 -10.71 16.57 3.87
N ALA A 77 -11.98 16.94 3.70
CA ALA A 77 -12.78 17.61 4.72
C ALA A 77 -13.64 16.68 5.61
N ASP A 78 -13.59 15.37 5.39
CA ASP A 78 -14.64 14.44 5.83
C ASP A 78 -14.22 13.50 6.99
N ASP A 79 -13.31 13.95 7.87
CA ASP A 79 -12.98 13.29 9.14
C ASP A 79 -12.91 14.30 10.30
#